data_AF-A0A4Q1KTU6-F1
#
_entry.id   AF-A0A4Q1KTU6-F1
#
_cell.length_a   1.000
_cell.length_b   1.000
_cell.length_c   1.000
_cell.angle_alpha   90.00
_cell.angle_beta   90.00
_cell.angle_gamma   90.00
#
_symmetry.space_group_name_H-M   'P 1'
#
loop_
_entity.id
_entity.type
_entity.pdbx_description
1 polymer ?
#
loop_
_entity_poly.entity_id
_entity_poly.type
_entity_poly.pdbx_seq_one_letter_code
_entity_poly.pdbx_strand_id
1 'polypeptide(L)'
;MKKIVVFVVFVMLFSCQNKKDEPFGTVSKAVAEIADDSVEAKIKLGEELFNGVGLCYTCHKPDQKIIGPSIKEIATIYKEQNADMVDFLRENAKPIVDSSQYEVMKTNFAITKSMKDFELEAIEIYMHSFLD
;
A
#
# COMPACT_ATOMS: atom_id res chain seq x y z
N MET A 1 -27.85 -56.61 -28.10
CA MET A 1 -29.29 -56.53 -27.75
C MET A 1 -29.43 -56.19 -26.28
N LYS A 2 -30.49 -55.44 -25.96
CA LYS A 2 -30.98 -55.02 -24.63
C LYS A 2 -30.29 -53.82 -23.95
N LYS A 3 -31.05 -52.72 -24.06
CA LYS A 3 -31.05 -51.51 -23.25
C LYS A 3 -31.38 -51.87 -21.78
N ILE A 4 -30.72 -51.23 -20.82
CA ILE A 4 -31.26 -51.03 -19.48
C ILE A 4 -31.30 -49.53 -19.24
N VAL A 5 -32.53 -49.01 -19.23
CA VAL A 5 -32.91 -47.71 -18.70
C VAL A 5 -33.29 -47.96 -17.24
N VAL A 6 -32.62 -47.32 -16.29
CA VAL A 6 -33.23 -46.95 -15.00
C VAL A 6 -32.69 -45.58 -14.57
N PHE A 7 -33.65 -44.66 -14.57
CA PHE A 7 -33.69 -43.29 -14.09
C PHE A 7 -33.51 -43.25 -12.56
N VAL A 8 -32.78 -42.28 -11.98
CA VAL A 8 -33.07 -41.70 -10.65
C VAL A 8 -32.14 -40.52 -10.32
N VAL A 9 -32.80 -39.36 -10.14
CA VAL A 9 -32.53 -38.28 -9.18
C VAL A 9 -31.37 -37.30 -9.45
N PHE A 10 -31.80 -36.21 -10.10
CA PHE A 10 -31.40 -34.82 -9.89
C PHE A 10 -31.23 -34.46 -8.41
N VAL A 11 -30.03 -34.02 -7.98
CA VAL A 11 -29.87 -32.88 -7.06
C VAL A 11 -28.56 -32.17 -7.40
N MET A 12 -28.70 -30.89 -7.66
CA MET A 12 -27.65 -29.90 -7.88
C MET A 12 -26.64 -29.87 -6.73
N LEU A 13 -25.36 -29.79 -7.06
CA LEU A 13 -24.47 -28.82 -6.42
C LEU A 13 -23.82 -28.04 -7.54
N PHE A 14 -24.44 -26.90 -7.85
CA PHE A 14 -23.80 -25.80 -8.54
C PHE A 14 -22.40 -25.64 -7.96
N SER A 15 -21.39 -25.83 -8.82
CA SER A 15 -20.03 -25.42 -8.53
C SER A 15 -20.06 -23.90 -8.42
N CYS A 16 -20.35 -23.38 -7.23
CA CYS A 16 -20.03 -22.02 -6.84
C CYS A 16 -18.50 -21.93 -6.78
N GLN A 17 -17.84 -21.89 -7.94
CA GLN A 17 -16.58 -21.16 -8.06
C GLN A 17 -16.93 -19.67 -7.99
N ASN A 18 -17.29 -19.22 -6.78
CA ASN A 18 -17.04 -17.84 -6.41
C ASN A 18 -15.53 -17.73 -6.26
N LYS A 19 -14.85 -17.44 -7.38
CA LYS A 19 -13.61 -16.69 -7.36
C LYS A 19 -13.99 -15.34 -6.77
N LYS A 20 -14.00 -15.27 -5.44
CA LYS A 20 -13.89 -14.02 -4.73
C LYS A 20 -12.48 -13.55 -5.04
N ASP A 21 -12.40 -12.39 -5.66
CA ASP A 21 -11.21 -11.58 -5.65
C ASP A 21 -10.60 -11.65 -4.25
N GLU A 22 -9.33 -11.99 -4.15
CA GLU A 22 -8.57 -11.87 -2.93
C GLU A 22 -7.92 -10.48 -2.95
N PRO A 23 -8.58 -9.39 -2.53
CA PRO A 23 -7.82 -8.28 -1.99
C PRO A 23 -7.43 -8.68 -0.56
N PHE A 24 -6.13 -8.65 -0.29
CA PHE A 24 -5.63 -8.36 1.04
C PHE A 24 -5.80 -9.45 2.12
N GLY A 25 -5.08 -10.55 1.98
CA GLY A 25 -4.89 -11.57 3.03
C GLY A 25 -4.04 -11.15 4.24
N THR A 26 -3.56 -9.89 4.32
CA THR A 26 -2.72 -9.41 5.44
C THR A 26 -3.33 -8.22 6.20
N VAL A 27 -4.31 -7.50 5.61
CA VAL A 27 -4.96 -6.35 6.27
C VAL A 27 -5.82 -6.76 7.45
N SER A 28 -6.35 -8.00 7.47
CA SER A 28 -7.16 -8.46 8.61
C SER A 28 -6.40 -8.48 9.94
N LYS A 29 -5.06 -8.60 9.92
CA LYS A 29 -4.25 -8.57 11.14
C LYS A 29 -3.85 -7.14 11.51
N ALA A 30 -3.48 -6.33 10.51
CA ALA A 30 -3.21 -4.90 10.70
C ALA A 30 -4.44 -4.15 11.26
N VAL A 31 -5.66 -4.41 10.75
CA VAL A 31 -6.90 -3.78 11.23
C VAL A 31 -7.25 -4.19 12.67
N ALA A 32 -6.85 -5.39 13.10
CA ALA A 32 -7.04 -5.81 14.49
C ALA A 32 -6.03 -5.12 15.45
N GLU A 33 -4.88 -4.67 14.94
CA GLU A 33 -3.88 -3.90 15.69
C GLU A 33 -4.20 -2.38 15.74
N ILE A 34 -5.10 -1.87 14.90
CA ILE A 34 -5.60 -0.47 14.94
C ILE A 34 -6.51 -0.19 16.15
N ALA A 35 -6.82 -1.19 16.98
CA ALA A 35 -7.57 -0.97 18.23
C ALA A 35 -6.82 -0.10 19.25
N ASP A 36 -5.51 0.09 19.07
CA ASP A 36 -4.69 1.07 19.78
C ASP A 36 -4.25 2.16 18.78
N ASP A 37 -4.80 3.37 18.91
CA ASP A 37 -4.50 4.56 18.06
C ASP A 37 -3.09 5.13 18.35
N SER A 38 -2.14 4.28 18.74
CA SER A 38 -0.80 4.69 19.11
C SER A 38 0.04 5.03 17.87
N VAL A 39 0.97 5.96 18.05
CA VAL A 39 1.93 6.35 17.00
C VAL A 39 2.75 5.15 16.54
N GLU A 40 3.13 4.25 17.46
CA GLU A 40 3.87 3.03 17.15
C GLU A 40 3.10 2.10 16.20
N ALA A 41 1.80 1.90 16.45
CA ALA A 41 0.96 1.09 15.56
C ALA A 41 0.88 1.70 14.15
N LYS A 42 0.81 3.03 14.04
CA LYS A 42 0.80 3.74 12.74
C LYS A 42 2.15 3.64 12.03
N ILE A 43 3.26 3.76 12.74
CA ILE A 43 4.61 3.56 12.19
C ILE A 43 4.74 2.14 11.62
N LYS A 44 4.34 1.12 12.39
CA LYS A 44 4.40 -0.28 11.95
C LYS A 44 3.52 -0.53 10.72
N LEU A 45 2.29 -0.01 10.71
CA LEU A 45 1.42 -0.10 9.53
C LEU A 45 2.07 0.58 8.30
N GLY A 46 2.61 1.78 8.49
CA GLY A 46 3.31 2.51 7.43
C GLY A 46 4.50 1.72 6.89
N GLU A 47 5.30 1.10 7.77
CA GLU A 47 6.42 0.24 7.38
C GLU A 47 5.95 -0.96 6.56
N GLU A 48 4.90 -1.67 7.00
CA GLU A 48 4.34 -2.82 6.29
C GLU A 48 3.82 -2.44 4.89
N LEU A 49 3.14 -1.30 4.78
CA LEU A 49 2.65 -0.79 3.50
C LEU A 49 3.81 -0.37 2.58
N PHE A 50 4.78 0.35 3.13
CA PHE A 50 5.95 0.87 2.40
C PHE A 50 6.84 -0.25 1.88
N ASN A 51 7.08 -1.29 2.68
CA ASN A 51 7.93 -2.43 2.33
C ASN A 51 7.18 -3.50 1.53
N GLY A 52 5.88 -3.66 1.77
CA GLY A 52 5.03 -4.67 1.17
C GLY A 52 4.45 -4.21 -0.15
N VAL A 53 3.16 -3.83 -0.14
CA VAL A 53 2.41 -3.51 -1.36
C VAL A 53 3.00 -2.33 -2.14
N GLY A 54 3.58 -1.36 -1.44
CA GLY A 54 4.21 -0.20 -2.08
C GLY A 54 5.55 -0.51 -2.74
N LEU A 55 6.28 -1.51 -2.23
CA LEU A 55 7.67 -1.81 -2.60
C LEU A 55 8.59 -0.56 -2.61
N CYS A 56 8.23 0.47 -1.85
CA CYS A 56 8.85 1.79 -1.87
C CYS A 56 10.33 1.71 -1.44
N TYR A 57 10.64 0.80 -0.51
CA TYR A 57 11.99 0.52 -0.02
C TYR A 57 12.98 0.05 -1.09
N THR A 58 12.49 -0.43 -2.24
CA THR A 58 13.35 -0.82 -3.36
C THR A 58 14.02 0.39 -4.02
N CYS A 59 13.40 1.57 -3.93
CA CYS A 59 13.90 2.82 -4.51
C CYS A 59 14.31 3.85 -3.45
N HIS A 60 13.74 3.78 -2.24
CA HIS A 60 13.93 4.75 -1.17
C HIS A 60 14.50 4.07 0.08
N LYS A 61 15.81 4.23 0.31
CA LYS A 61 16.49 3.73 1.51
C LYS A 61 16.41 4.76 2.65
N PRO A 62 16.57 4.34 3.92
CA PRO A 62 16.51 5.24 5.07
C PRO A 62 17.35 6.52 4.92
N ASP A 63 18.61 6.37 4.53
CA ASP A 63 19.64 7.39 4.68
C ASP A 63 20.47 7.64 3.41
N GLN A 64 20.18 6.91 2.32
CA GLN A 64 20.95 6.98 1.09
C GLN A 64 20.06 7.03 -0.15
N LYS A 65 20.49 7.83 -1.14
CA LYS A 65 19.90 7.84 -2.47
C LYS A 65 20.40 6.63 -3.26
N ILE A 66 19.47 5.84 -3.82
CA ILE A 66 19.80 4.75 -4.74
C ILE A 66 19.19 5.00 -6.13
N ILE A 67 17.86 5.01 -6.20
CA ILE A 67 17.08 5.38 -7.38
C ILE A 67 16.33 6.66 -7.01
N GLY A 68 15.50 6.57 -5.97
CA GLY A 68 14.86 7.71 -5.34
C GLY A 68 15.71 8.33 -4.24
N PRO A 69 15.36 9.57 -3.82
CA PRO A 69 15.91 10.21 -2.63
C PRO A 69 15.71 9.36 -1.38
N SER A 70 16.52 9.58 -0.35
CA SER A 70 16.41 8.83 0.91
C SER A 70 15.12 9.18 1.66
N ILE A 71 14.64 8.29 2.52
CA ILE A 71 13.46 8.55 3.35
C ILE A 71 13.71 9.78 4.22
N LYS A 72 14.89 9.88 4.84
CA LYS A 72 15.28 11.02 5.66
C LYS A 72 15.26 12.33 4.86
N GLU A 73 15.80 12.34 3.64
CA GLU A 73 15.77 13.52 2.75
C GLU A 73 14.33 13.94 2.42
N ILE A 74 13.47 13.00 2.03
CA ILE A 74 12.07 13.29 1.72
C ILE A 74 11.37 13.86 2.96
N ALA A 75 11.45 13.17 4.10
CA ALA A 75 10.79 13.58 5.33
C ALA A 75 11.26 14.95 5.81
N THR A 76 12.55 15.27 5.69
CA THR A 76 13.10 16.59 6.02
C THR A 76 12.48 17.67 5.15
N ILE A 77 12.48 17.49 3.83
CA ILE A 77 11.98 18.49 2.88
C ILE A 77 10.47 18.76 3.10
N TYR A 78 9.67 17.70 3.29
CA TYR A 78 8.23 17.85 3.54
C TYR A 78 7.96 18.58 4.86
N LYS A 79 8.71 18.27 5.93
CA LYS A 79 8.62 18.97 7.21
C LYS A 79 9.02 20.44 7.09
N GLU A 80 10.14 20.74 6.44
CA GLU A 80 10.65 22.11 6.28
C GLU A 80 9.74 22.99 5.43
N GLN A 81 9.12 22.42 4.39
CA GLN A 81 8.19 23.14 3.52
C GLN A 81 6.75 23.13 4.01
N ASN A 82 6.45 22.44 5.12
CA ASN A 82 5.09 22.20 5.62
C ASN A 82 4.16 21.74 4.48
N ALA A 83 4.66 20.82 3.67
CA ALA A 83 3.98 20.28 2.49
C ALA A 83 3.22 19.01 2.86
N ASP A 84 2.15 18.73 2.10
CA ASP A 84 1.32 17.54 2.29
C ASP A 84 1.86 16.39 1.43
N MET A 85 2.38 15.35 2.08
CA MET A 85 2.91 14.17 1.41
C MET A 85 1.81 13.31 0.80
N VAL A 86 0.65 13.23 1.46
CA VAL A 86 -0.51 12.49 0.98
C VAL A 86 -0.99 13.07 -0.35
N ASP A 87 -1.04 14.40 -0.48
CA ASP A 87 -1.39 15.07 -1.72
C ASP A 87 -0.42 14.74 -2.87
N PHE A 88 0.89 14.66 -2.59
CA PHE A 88 1.84 14.20 -3.60
C PHE A 88 1.62 12.73 -3.97
N LEU A 89 1.40 11.85 -3.00
CA LEU A 89 1.11 10.42 -3.23
C LEU A 89 -0.20 10.22 -3.99
N ARG A 90 -1.14 11.17 -3.92
CA ARG A 90 -2.36 11.22 -4.75
C ARG A 90 -2.15 11.84 -6.14
N GLU A 91 -0.95 12.28 -6.47
CA GLU A 91 -0.64 13.07 -7.68
C GLU A 91 -1.41 14.40 -7.77
N ASN A 92 -1.79 14.98 -6.62
CA ASN A 92 -2.42 16.29 -6.54
C ASN A 92 -1.38 17.42 -6.35
N ALA A 93 -0.15 17.08 -5.95
CA ALA A 93 0.94 18.02 -5.75
C ALA A 93 2.13 17.79 -6.71
N LYS A 94 2.90 18.85 -6.94
CA LYS A 94 4.13 18.80 -7.74
C LYS A 94 5.27 18.14 -6.95
N PRO A 95 6.26 17.51 -7.62
CA PRO A 95 7.45 16.99 -6.94
C PRO A 95 8.28 18.14 -6.35
N ILE A 96 8.50 18.12 -5.03
CA ILE A 96 9.30 19.12 -4.32
C ILE A 96 10.69 18.63 -3.89
N VAL A 97 10.97 17.32 -4.02
CA VAL A 97 12.24 16.69 -3.61
C VAL A 97 13.19 16.55 -4.80
N ASP A 98 12.84 15.70 -5.77
CA ASP A 98 13.64 15.48 -6.99
C ASP A 98 12.72 15.43 -8.22
N SER A 99 12.57 16.57 -8.88
CA SER A 99 11.74 16.69 -10.08
C SER A 99 12.29 15.91 -11.28
N SER A 100 13.60 15.61 -11.31
CA SER A 100 14.21 14.83 -12.40
C SER A 100 13.78 13.37 -12.38
N GLN A 101 13.43 12.84 -11.20
CA GLN A 101 12.96 11.46 -11.01
C GLN A 101 11.43 11.34 -11.00
N TYR A 102 10.71 12.43 -11.23
CA TYR A 102 9.26 12.44 -11.11
C TYR A 102 8.57 11.47 -12.07
N GLU A 103 9.02 11.39 -13.32
CA GLU A 103 8.46 10.44 -14.31
C GLU A 103 8.69 8.98 -13.92
N VAL A 104 9.77 8.67 -13.19
CA VAL A 104 10.00 7.34 -12.62
C VAL A 104 9.03 7.08 -11.48
N MET A 105 8.88 8.06 -10.56
CA MET A 105 7.97 7.95 -9.42
C MET A 105 6.50 7.80 -9.83
N LYS A 106 6.08 8.45 -10.92
CA LYS A 106 4.70 8.39 -11.43
C LYS A 106 4.18 6.97 -11.65
N THR A 107 5.07 6.05 -12.00
CA THR A 107 4.70 4.64 -12.22
C THR A 107 4.09 3.99 -10.97
N ASN A 108 4.39 4.52 -9.78
CA ASN A 108 3.88 4.04 -8.50
C ASN A 108 2.55 4.68 -8.08
N PHE A 109 2.09 5.76 -8.74
CA PHE A 109 0.87 6.46 -8.30
C PHE A 109 -0.41 5.65 -8.47
N ALA A 110 -0.42 4.63 -9.34
CA ALA A 110 -1.53 3.69 -9.40
C ALA A 110 -1.72 2.95 -8.05
N ILE A 111 -0.61 2.63 -7.37
CA ILE A 111 -0.63 1.94 -6.08
C ILE A 111 -1.15 2.89 -4.99
N THR A 112 -0.53 4.07 -4.85
CA THR A 112 -0.87 5.03 -3.80
C THR A 112 -2.27 5.62 -3.96
N LYS A 113 -2.75 5.82 -5.18
CA LYS A 113 -4.14 6.24 -5.43
C LYS A 113 -5.18 5.17 -5.06
N SER A 114 -4.79 3.90 -4.98
CA SER A 114 -5.69 2.82 -4.56
C SER A 114 -5.77 2.63 -3.03
N MET A 115 -4.81 3.21 -2.29
CA MET A 115 -4.77 3.17 -0.82
C MET A 115 -5.85 4.08 -0.21
N LYS A 116 -6.27 3.77 1.00
CA LYS A 116 -7.15 4.60 1.83
C LYS A 116 -6.35 5.72 2.49
N ASP A 117 -7.03 6.76 2.95
CA ASP A 117 -6.37 7.93 3.54
C ASP A 117 -5.51 7.56 4.75
N PHE A 118 -6.05 6.75 5.68
CA PHE A 118 -5.28 6.29 6.84
C PHE A 118 -4.05 5.44 6.48
N GLU A 119 -4.04 4.79 5.32
CA GLU A 119 -2.89 4.00 4.85
C GLU A 119 -1.78 4.93 4.34
N LEU A 120 -2.14 6.00 3.62
CA LEU A 120 -1.19 7.02 3.17
C LEU A 120 -0.65 7.84 4.35
N GLU A 121 -1.49 8.21 5.31
CA GLU A 121 -1.08 8.86 6.55
C GLU A 121 -0.13 7.98 7.36
N ALA A 122 -0.37 6.66 7.42
CA ALA A 122 0.54 5.73 8.08
C ALA A 122 1.92 5.70 7.39
N ILE A 123 1.95 5.71 6.05
CA ILE A 123 3.21 5.81 5.29
C ILE A 123 3.94 7.12 5.60
N GLU A 124 3.24 8.26 5.62
CA GLU A 124 3.82 9.55 5.98
C GLU A 124 4.41 9.54 7.41
N ILE A 125 3.66 9.02 8.38
CA ILE A 125 4.12 8.87 9.77
C ILE A 125 5.37 7.98 9.85
N TYR A 126 5.37 6.85 9.13
CA TYR A 126 6.55 5.97 9.04
C TYR A 126 7.76 6.73 8.47
N MET A 127 7.57 7.50 7.39
CA MET A 127 8.66 8.28 6.80
C MET A 127 9.19 9.37 7.76
N HIS A 128 8.31 10.03 8.50
CA HIS A 128 8.70 11.01 9.51
C HIS A 128 9.38 10.41 10.74
N SER A 129 9.24 9.11 10.99
CA SER A 129 9.94 8.43 12.09
C SER A 129 11.48 8.39 11.91
N PHE A 130 11.98 8.71 10.72
CA PHE A 130 13.41 8.83 10.41
C PHE A 130 13.99 10.22 10.69
N LEU A 131 13.18 11.15 11.20
CA LEU A 131 13.64 12.46 11.66
C LEU A 131 14.09 12.36 13.12
N ASP A 132 15.24 12.96 13.42
CA ASP A 132 15.80 13.03 14.77
C ASP A 132 14.97 13.94 15.72
#